data_AF-A0A8S4A654-F1
#
_entry.id   AF-A0A8S4A654-F1
#
_cell.length_a   1.000
_cell.length_b   1.000
_cell.length_c   1.000
_cell.angle_alpha   90.00
_cell.angle_beta   90.00
_cell.angle_gamma   90.00
#
_symmetry.space_group_name_H-M   'P 1'
#
loop_
_entity.id
_entity.type
_entity.pdbx_description
1 polymer ?
#
loop_
_entity_poly.entity_id
_entity_poly.type
_entity_poly.pdbx_seq_one_letter_code
_entity_poly.pdbx_strand_id
1 'polypeptide(L)'
;MSAEGDVIGPDGQPVSKKALKKQQKDAEKAAKKAQHKKPNVQEVQEADSADQSNGRYGNLPLNQSQDRPQRRLYKVCELEPSLAGQSVWVRGRFHTCRSKGKQCFFVIRQQKWTVQVVVIQSENISKQMLKFISSISAESIIDVEGVLQTVGQKIQSCSQQDVELHIQQIWVVSAAEPRLPLLIEDASRPETEDGLATVNQDTRLDNRVLDLRTVTNQSIFRLEAGVCRLFRDYLTEKGFVEIHTPKIIPAASEGGANVFEVTYFKTKAYLAQSPQLYKQMSVCAEFDRVYTIGS
;
A
#
# COMPACT_ATOMS: atom_id res chain seq x y z
N MET A 1 -13.44 20.25 73.60
CA MET A 1 -13.44 21.16 72.43
C MET A 1 -12.01 21.34 71.96
N SER A 2 -11.66 20.89 70.76
CA SER A 2 -10.45 21.20 69.95
C SER A 2 -10.51 20.28 68.71
N ALA A 3 -11.34 20.63 67.71
CA ALA A 3 -10.95 21.26 66.44
C ALA A 3 -10.29 20.26 65.45
N GLU A 4 -11.13 19.55 64.67
CA GLU A 4 -10.72 18.87 63.44
C GLU A 4 -10.31 19.93 62.41
N GLY A 5 -9.06 19.89 61.95
CA GLY A 5 -8.55 20.82 60.95
C GLY A 5 -9.06 20.47 59.55
N ASP A 6 -9.80 21.39 58.93
CA ASP A 6 -10.19 21.30 57.53
C ASP A 6 -8.98 21.41 56.60
N VAL A 7 -8.87 20.50 55.62
CA VAL A 7 -7.84 20.55 54.59
C VAL A 7 -8.25 21.58 53.52
N ILE A 8 -7.51 22.68 53.46
CA ILE A 8 -7.75 23.82 52.58
C ILE A 8 -7.09 23.55 51.20
N GLY A 9 -7.83 23.76 50.11
CA GLY A 9 -7.32 23.64 48.74
C GLY A 9 -6.45 24.85 48.34
N PRO A 10 -5.77 24.81 47.18
CA PRO A 10 -4.90 25.91 46.71
C PRO A 10 -5.63 27.25 46.53
N ASP A 11 -6.97 27.25 46.49
CA ASP A 11 -7.82 28.44 46.35
C ASP A 11 -8.46 28.90 47.68
N GLY A 12 -8.02 28.38 48.83
CA GLY A 12 -8.43 28.88 50.15
C GLY A 12 -9.81 28.40 50.65
N GLN A 13 -10.49 27.49 49.95
CA GLN A 13 -11.78 26.90 50.38
C GLN A 13 -11.64 25.45 50.89
N PRO A 14 -12.49 25.01 51.83
CA PRO A 14 -12.46 23.65 52.39
C PRO A 14 -12.83 22.60 51.33
N VAL A 15 -11.94 21.63 51.13
CA VAL A 15 -12.11 20.60 50.10
C VAL A 15 -13.11 19.54 50.56
N SER A 16 -14.24 19.45 49.88
CA SER A 16 -15.26 18.42 50.11
C SER A 16 -14.67 17.00 50.07
N LYS A 17 -15.09 16.11 51.00
CA LYS A 17 -14.70 14.68 51.05
C LYS A 17 -14.87 13.95 49.70
N LYS A 18 -15.78 14.41 48.83
CA LYS A 18 -16.02 13.85 47.49
C LYS A 18 -14.93 14.24 46.48
N ALA A 19 -14.33 15.43 46.61
CA ALA A 19 -13.25 15.91 45.76
C ALA A 19 -11.91 15.22 46.10
N LEU A 20 -11.63 15.01 47.39
CA LEU A 20 -10.48 14.22 47.85
C LEU A 20 -10.50 12.79 47.30
N LYS A 21 -11.66 12.14 47.31
CA LYS A 21 -11.82 10.77 46.78
C LYS A 21 -11.67 10.69 45.26
N LYS A 22 -12.01 11.77 44.53
CA LYS A 22 -11.80 11.87 43.07
C LYS A 22 -10.32 12.05 42.75
N GLN A 23 -9.62 12.95 43.44
CA GLN A 23 -8.17 13.15 43.28
C GLN A 23 -7.37 11.88 43.59
N GLN A 24 -7.73 11.14 44.65
CA GLN A 24 -7.09 9.86 44.96
C GLN A 24 -7.27 8.84 43.84
N LYS A 25 -8.48 8.74 43.26
CA LYS A 25 -8.77 7.79 42.16
C LYS A 25 -8.07 8.19 40.85
N ASP A 26 -7.94 9.48 40.59
CA ASP A 26 -7.22 10.00 39.43
C ASP A 26 -5.70 9.84 39.58
N ALA A 27 -5.16 10.04 40.79
CA ALA A 27 -3.76 9.76 41.13
C ALA A 27 -3.44 8.26 41.02
N GLU A 28 -4.34 7.38 41.45
CA GLU A 28 -4.16 5.93 41.37
C GLU A 28 -4.23 5.44 39.90
N LYS A 29 -5.11 6.02 39.07
CA LYS A 29 -5.13 5.78 37.62
C LYS A 29 -3.87 6.30 36.93
N ALA A 30 -3.36 7.47 37.33
CA ALA A 30 -2.12 8.03 36.82
C ALA A 30 -0.92 7.16 37.21
N ALA A 31 -0.88 6.65 38.44
CA ALA A 31 0.15 5.73 38.92
C ALA A 31 0.11 4.39 38.17
N LYS A 32 -1.08 3.83 37.90
CA LYS A 32 -1.23 2.60 37.08
C LYS A 32 -0.80 2.82 35.61
N LYS A 33 -1.11 3.98 35.02
CA LYS A 33 -0.59 4.36 33.69
C LYS A 33 0.92 4.58 33.68
N ALA A 34 1.49 5.10 34.77
CA ALA A 34 2.93 5.30 34.91
C ALA A 34 3.68 3.98 35.12
N GLN A 35 3.10 3.01 35.85
CA GLN A 35 3.65 1.66 35.98
C GLN A 35 3.66 0.90 34.64
N HIS A 36 2.63 1.07 33.80
CA HIS A 36 2.61 0.50 32.44
C HIS A 36 3.53 1.22 31.44
N LYS A 37 4.01 2.43 31.76
CA LYS A 37 4.98 3.19 30.93
C LYS A 37 6.43 2.98 31.34
N LYS A 38 6.70 2.29 32.47
CA LYS A 38 8.06 1.86 32.77
C LYS A 38 8.37 0.64 31.91
N PRO A 39 9.48 0.65 31.15
CA PRO A 39 9.88 -0.54 30.39
C PRO A 39 10.01 -1.71 31.37
N ASN A 40 9.43 -2.85 31.00
CA ASN A 40 9.45 -4.03 31.84
C ASN A 40 10.91 -4.45 32.06
N VAL A 41 11.31 -4.81 33.29
CA VAL A 41 12.72 -5.15 33.58
C VAL A 41 13.21 -6.33 32.72
N GLN A 42 12.29 -7.21 32.30
CA GLN A 42 12.55 -8.24 31.29
C GLN A 42 12.79 -7.69 29.87
N GLU A 43 12.12 -6.62 29.45
CA GLU A 43 12.38 -5.99 28.13
C GLU A 43 13.73 -5.28 28.09
N VAL A 44 14.19 -4.74 29.23
CA VAL A 44 15.51 -4.10 29.35
C VAL A 44 16.63 -5.14 29.43
N GLN A 45 16.44 -6.25 30.14
CA GLN A 45 17.41 -7.36 30.18
C GLN A 45 17.47 -8.17 28.87
N GLU A 46 16.37 -8.29 28.12
CA GLU A 46 16.35 -8.98 26.81
C GLU A 46 16.98 -8.13 25.68
N ALA A 47 16.99 -6.80 25.81
CA ALA A 47 17.67 -5.90 24.86
C ALA A 47 19.20 -6.04 24.89
N ASP A 48 19.77 -6.55 26.00
CA ASP A 48 21.20 -6.84 26.17
C ASP A 48 21.61 -8.24 25.65
N SER A 49 20.66 -9.06 25.17
CA SER A 49 21.01 -10.31 24.47
C SER A 49 21.51 -10.02 23.06
N ALA A 50 22.65 -10.60 22.66
CA ALA A 50 23.22 -10.39 21.34
C ALA A 50 22.21 -10.76 20.24
N ASP A 51 21.83 -9.78 19.41
CA ASP A 51 20.95 -10.00 18.27
C ASP A 51 21.72 -10.69 17.14
N GLN A 52 21.58 -12.03 17.06
CA GLN A 52 22.16 -12.87 16.00
C GLN A 52 21.69 -12.52 14.58
N SER A 53 20.62 -11.73 14.42
CA SER A 53 20.12 -11.25 13.13
C SER A 53 20.50 -9.79 12.85
N ASN A 54 21.37 -9.17 13.67
CA ASN A 54 21.87 -7.84 13.41
C ASN A 54 22.51 -7.76 12.01
N GLY A 55 22.19 -6.70 11.26
CA GLY A 55 22.62 -6.56 9.85
C GLY A 55 21.83 -7.41 8.84
N ARG A 56 20.76 -8.12 9.26
CA ARG A 56 19.82 -8.84 8.37
C ARG A 56 18.43 -8.21 8.33
N TYR A 57 18.21 -7.12 9.05
CA TYR A 57 16.96 -6.39 8.96
C TYR A 57 17.11 -4.91 9.30
N GLY A 58 16.15 -4.11 8.86
CA GLY A 58 16.07 -2.70 9.21
C GLY A 58 15.42 -1.85 8.13
N ASN A 59 15.64 -0.54 8.22
CA ASN A 59 15.20 0.43 7.23
C ASN A 59 16.37 0.79 6.33
N LEU A 60 16.16 0.76 5.01
CA LEU A 60 17.16 1.27 4.06
C LEU A 60 17.13 2.80 4.07
N PRO A 61 18.29 3.45 3.78
CA PRO A 61 18.31 4.87 3.53
C PRO A 61 17.47 5.21 2.29
N LEU A 62 17.09 6.48 2.18
CA LEU A 62 16.39 6.98 1.00
C LEU A 62 17.21 6.66 -0.26
N ASN A 63 16.61 5.92 -1.18
CA ASN A 63 17.24 5.59 -2.46
C ASN A 63 17.35 6.86 -3.32
N GLN A 64 18.56 7.37 -3.49
CA GLN A 64 18.89 8.47 -4.41
C GLN A 64 19.93 8.02 -5.44
N SER A 65 19.90 6.75 -5.82
CA SER A 65 20.83 6.15 -6.80
C SER A 65 22.32 6.25 -6.41
N GLN A 66 22.62 6.25 -5.11
CA GLN A 66 24.00 6.29 -4.62
C GLN A 66 24.77 5.00 -4.94
N ASP A 67 24.07 3.86 -4.90
CA ASP A 67 24.64 2.54 -5.13
C ASP A 67 23.88 1.75 -6.21
N ARG A 68 24.58 0.81 -6.86
CA ARG A 68 24.03 -0.15 -7.82
C ARG A 68 24.39 -1.58 -7.39
N PRO A 69 23.71 -2.13 -6.36
CA PRO A 69 24.00 -3.47 -5.90
C PRO A 69 23.76 -4.47 -7.04
N GLN A 70 24.76 -5.32 -7.30
CA GLN A 70 24.67 -6.40 -8.28
C GLN A 70 23.81 -7.55 -7.72
N ARG A 71 22.51 -7.31 -7.58
CA ARG A 71 21.53 -8.31 -7.17
C ARG A 71 20.35 -8.37 -8.13
N ARG A 72 19.88 -9.57 -8.43
CA ARG A 72 18.67 -9.78 -9.22
C ARG A 72 17.44 -9.73 -8.31
N LEU A 73 16.54 -8.79 -8.55
CA LEU A 73 15.22 -8.77 -7.94
C LEU A 73 14.27 -9.62 -8.79
N TYR A 74 13.89 -10.80 -8.29
CA TYR A 74 12.89 -11.65 -8.91
C TYR A 74 11.50 -11.01 -8.79
N LYS A 75 10.69 -11.15 -9.84
CA LYS A 75 9.27 -10.80 -9.74
C LYS A 75 8.53 -11.90 -9.00
N VAL A 76 7.49 -11.53 -8.25
CA VAL A 76 6.68 -12.52 -7.52
C VAL A 76 6.02 -13.52 -8.48
N CYS A 77 5.70 -13.12 -9.72
CA CYS A 77 5.17 -14.02 -10.75
C CYS A 77 6.18 -15.05 -11.28
N GLU A 78 7.48 -14.84 -11.07
CA GLU A 78 8.56 -15.71 -11.55
C GLU A 78 8.98 -16.77 -10.51
N LEU A 79 8.36 -16.77 -9.32
CA LEU A 79 8.68 -17.70 -8.24
C LEU A 79 7.97 -19.04 -8.47
N GLU A 80 8.65 -19.95 -9.17
CA GLU A 80 8.15 -21.27 -9.52
C GLU A 80 8.88 -22.39 -8.75
N PRO A 81 8.31 -23.61 -8.65
CA PRO A 81 8.96 -24.76 -8.01
C PRO A 81 10.35 -25.10 -8.57
N SER A 82 10.64 -24.76 -9.82
CA SER A 82 11.95 -24.94 -10.46
C SER A 82 13.09 -24.15 -9.79
N LEU A 83 12.76 -23.11 -9.03
CA LEU A 83 13.71 -22.29 -8.27
C LEU A 83 13.87 -22.75 -6.80
N ALA A 84 13.24 -23.85 -6.40
CA ALA A 84 13.32 -24.35 -5.03
C ALA A 84 14.77 -24.63 -4.60
N GLY A 85 15.08 -24.32 -3.35
CA GLY A 85 16.43 -24.39 -2.77
C GLY A 85 17.32 -23.19 -3.10
N GLN A 86 16.94 -22.30 -4.02
CA GLN A 86 17.73 -21.11 -4.35
C GLN A 86 17.41 -19.95 -3.40
N SER A 87 18.44 -19.17 -3.06
CA SER A 87 18.25 -17.86 -2.41
C SER A 87 17.90 -16.81 -3.45
N VAL A 88 16.79 -16.11 -3.24
CA VAL A 88 16.24 -15.11 -4.15
C VAL A 88 15.94 -13.82 -3.43
N TRP A 89 16.16 -12.70 -4.13
CA TRP A 89 15.71 -11.39 -3.68
C TRP A 89 14.38 -11.01 -4.32
N VAL A 90 13.44 -10.55 -3.51
CA VAL A 90 12.11 -10.13 -3.96
C VAL A 90 11.81 -8.74 -3.40
N ARG A 91 11.39 -7.82 -4.28
CA ARG A 91 10.85 -6.51 -3.90
C ARG A 91 9.34 -6.48 -4.09
N GLY A 92 8.61 -6.15 -3.02
CA GLY A 92 7.15 -6.03 -3.09
C GLY A 92 6.58 -5.27 -1.91
N ARG A 93 5.24 -5.24 -1.83
CA ARG A 93 4.52 -4.62 -0.72
C ARG A 93 4.30 -5.64 0.38
N PHE A 94 4.53 -5.21 1.62
CA PHE A 94 4.15 -5.95 2.82
C PHE A 94 2.62 -5.92 2.96
N HIS A 95 1.96 -7.00 2.58
CA HIS A 95 0.51 -6.99 2.40
C HIS A 95 -0.23 -7.29 3.71
N THR A 96 0.04 -8.46 4.29
CA THR A 96 -0.56 -8.92 5.55
C THR A 96 0.49 -9.61 6.38
N CYS A 97 0.40 -9.53 7.70
CA CYS A 97 1.33 -10.16 8.62
C CYS A 97 0.58 -10.80 9.79
N ARG A 98 0.95 -12.03 10.13
CA ARG A 98 0.37 -12.81 11.23
C ARG A 98 1.52 -13.39 12.04
N SER A 99 1.65 -12.93 13.28
CA SER A 99 2.67 -13.38 14.22
C SER A 99 2.05 -14.26 15.30
N LYS A 100 2.65 -15.41 15.59
CA LYS A 100 2.20 -16.37 16.60
C LYS A 100 3.40 -16.99 17.31
N GLY A 101 3.69 -16.52 18.52
CA GLY A 101 4.77 -17.05 19.35
C GLY A 101 6.15 -16.87 18.69
N LYS A 102 6.79 -17.98 18.32
CA LYS A 102 8.13 -18.02 17.70
C LYS A 102 8.11 -17.98 16.16
N GLN A 103 6.93 -17.78 15.56
CA GLN A 103 6.73 -17.81 14.12
C GLN A 103 5.98 -16.57 13.65
N CYS A 104 6.32 -16.10 12.46
CA CYS A 104 5.60 -15.04 11.77
C CYS A 104 5.43 -15.42 10.30
N PHE A 105 4.26 -15.16 9.76
CA PHE A 105 3.91 -15.37 8.37
C PHE A 105 3.47 -14.03 7.80
N PHE A 106 4.07 -13.62 6.69
CA PHE A 106 3.61 -12.42 6.00
C PHE A 106 3.54 -12.67 4.50
N VAL A 107 2.78 -11.82 3.80
CA VAL A 107 2.58 -11.93 2.36
C VAL A 107 3.29 -10.77 1.67
N ILE A 108 4.13 -11.08 0.70
CA ILE A 108 4.65 -10.09 -0.25
C ILE A 108 3.69 -10.03 -1.42
N ARG A 109 3.21 -8.83 -1.73
CA ARG A 109 2.38 -8.55 -2.91
C ARG A 109 3.12 -7.71 -3.93
N GLN A 110 3.13 -8.15 -5.17
CA GLN A 110 3.63 -7.39 -6.31
C GLN A 110 2.55 -7.37 -7.39
N GLN A 111 1.92 -6.20 -7.55
CA GLN A 111 0.75 -6.02 -8.44
C GLN A 111 -0.39 -6.99 -8.04
N LYS A 112 -0.72 -7.94 -8.92
CA LYS A 112 -1.73 -8.99 -8.72
C LYS A 112 -1.20 -10.30 -8.15
N TRP A 113 0.13 -10.41 -7.98
CA TRP A 113 0.79 -11.63 -7.54
C TRP A 113 1.17 -11.54 -6.06
N THR A 114 1.02 -12.64 -5.34
CA THR A 114 1.31 -12.77 -3.92
C THR A 114 2.10 -14.05 -3.63
N VAL A 115 3.01 -13.98 -2.67
CA VAL A 115 3.78 -15.12 -2.15
C VAL A 115 3.85 -15.03 -0.63
N GLN A 116 3.73 -16.17 0.04
CA GLN A 116 3.90 -16.28 1.48
C GLN A 116 5.38 -16.30 1.84
N VAL A 117 5.72 -15.61 2.93
CA VAL A 117 7.04 -15.65 3.57
C VAL A 117 6.88 -16.21 4.97
N VAL A 118 7.74 -17.16 5.29
CA VAL A 118 7.80 -17.85 6.58
C VAL A 118 9.01 -17.35 7.35
N VAL A 119 8.77 -16.99 8.61
CA VAL A 119 9.78 -16.55 9.58
C VAL A 119 9.67 -17.41 10.81
N ILE A 120 10.72 -18.17 11.14
CA ILE A 120 10.76 -19.03 12.32
C ILE A 120 11.99 -18.65 13.13
N GLN A 121 11.78 -18.35 14.41
CA GLN A 121 12.90 -18.10 15.34
C GLN A 121 13.82 -19.32 15.36
N SER A 122 15.10 -19.10 15.10
CA SER A 122 16.14 -20.13 15.02
C SER A 122 17.47 -19.56 15.52
N GLU A 123 18.58 -20.27 15.36
CA GLU A 123 19.93 -19.72 15.63
C GLU A 123 20.30 -18.56 14.69
N ASN A 124 19.64 -18.45 13.53
CA ASN A 124 19.92 -17.41 12.53
C ASN A 124 18.91 -16.26 12.51
N ILE A 125 17.74 -16.48 13.12
CA ILE A 125 16.60 -15.54 13.14
C ILE A 125 16.25 -15.23 14.60
N SER A 126 16.52 -14.00 15.03
CA SER A 126 16.31 -13.53 16.39
C SER A 126 14.85 -13.16 16.68
N LYS A 127 14.51 -13.06 17.97
CA LYS A 127 13.21 -12.56 18.44
C LYS A 127 13.02 -11.08 18.06
N GLN A 128 14.12 -10.32 18.00
CA GLN A 128 14.16 -8.91 17.63
C GLN A 128 13.77 -8.72 16.16
N MET A 129 14.29 -9.55 15.24
CA MET A 129 13.88 -9.55 13.83
C MET A 129 12.39 -9.86 13.67
N LEU A 130 11.85 -10.83 14.41
CA LEU A 130 10.41 -11.14 14.43
C LEU A 130 9.56 -9.96 14.91
N LYS A 131 10.01 -9.27 15.98
CA LYS A 131 9.36 -8.07 16.52
C LYS A 131 9.40 -6.91 15.51
N PHE A 132 10.53 -6.72 14.83
CA PHE A 132 10.66 -5.74 13.75
C PHE A 132 9.68 -6.01 12.61
N ILE A 133 9.66 -7.24 12.07
CA ILE A 133 8.74 -7.62 10.98
C ILE A 133 7.28 -7.39 11.39
N SER A 134 6.91 -7.75 12.62
CA SER A 134 5.56 -7.55 13.14
C SER A 134 5.18 -6.07 13.30
N SER A 135 6.17 -5.16 13.33
CA SER A 135 5.96 -3.71 13.43
C SER A 135 5.90 -3.00 12.07
N ILE A 136 6.25 -3.67 10.97
CA ILE A 136 6.18 -3.09 9.62
C ILE A 136 4.71 -2.82 9.29
N SER A 137 4.41 -1.58 8.92
CA SER A 137 3.07 -1.17 8.49
C SER A 137 2.71 -1.83 7.15
N ALA A 138 1.44 -2.24 7.02
CA ALA A 138 0.90 -2.72 5.76
C ALA A 138 1.12 -1.70 4.63
N GLU A 139 1.28 -2.20 3.42
CA GLU A 139 1.59 -1.44 2.19
C GLU A 139 3.00 -0.83 2.11
N SER A 140 3.86 -0.99 3.13
CA SER A 140 5.29 -0.69 3.04
C SER A 140 5.96 -1.46 1.91
N ILE A 141 6.92 -0.84 1.23
CA ILE A 141 7.75 -1.51 0.22
C ILE A 141 8.95 -2.12 0.92
N ILE A 142 9.17 -3.41 0.70
CA ILE A 142 10.22 -4.20 1.33
C ILE A 142 11.05 -4.95 0.29
N ASP A 143 12.32 -5.13 0.62
CA ASP A 143 13.22 -6.08 -0.03
C ASP A 143 13.43 -7.27 0.90
N VAL A 144 13.17 -8.47 0.40
CA VAL A 144 13.33 -9.70 1.15
C VAL A 144 14.28 -10.61 0.40
N GLU A 145 15.30 -11.10 1.09
CA GLU A 145 16.07 -12.26 0.64
C GLU A 145 15.58 -13.48 1.41
N GLY A 146 15.42 -14.58 0.72
CA GLY A 146 15.08 -15.85 1.35
C GLY A 146 15.29 -17.03 0.42
N VAL A 147 15.27 -18.23 1.00
CA VAL A 147 15.36 -19.49 0.26
C VAL A 147 13.96 -19.91 -0.15
N LEU A 148 13.75 -20.14 -1.45
CA LEU A 148 12.48 -20.64 -1.96
C LEU A 148 12.32 -22.12 -1.59
N GLN A 149 11.17 -22.51 -1.07
CA GLN A 149 10.85 -23.89 -0.70
C GLN A 149 9.51 -24.30 -1.32
N THR A 150 9.41 -25.55 -1.75
CA THR A 150 8.13 -26.13 -2.18
C THR A 150 7.28 -26.50 -0.96
N VAL A 151 5.97 -26.34 -1.06
CA VAL A 151 5.05 -26.70 0.01
C VAL A 151 4.34 -28.02 -0.27
N GLY A 152 4.12 -28.81 0.79
CA GLY A 152 3.34 -30.06 0.69
C GLY A 152 1.83 -29.82 0.55
N GLN A 153 1.34 -28.66 0.97
CA GLN A 153 -0.06 -28.24 0.85
C GLN A 153 -0.13 -26.85 0.22
N LYS A 154 -0.99 -26.69 -0.79
CA LYS A 154 -1.16 -25.43 -1.52
C LYS A 154 -1.60 -24.28 -0.62
N ILE A 155 -0.92 -23.15 -0.74
CA ILE A 155 -1.24 -21.91 -0.01
C ILE A 155 -2.36 -21.16 -0.75
N GLN A 156 -3.61 -21.49 -0.46
CA GLN A 156 -4.78 -20.95 -1.19
C GLN A 156 -4.94 -19.43 -1.08
N SER A 157 -4.37 -18.79 -0.06
CA SER A 157 -4.42 -17.34 0.13
C SER A 157 -3.46 -16.56 -0.78
N CYS A 158 -2.53 -17.24 -1.46
CA CYS A 158 -1.55 -16.61 -2.34
C CYS A 158 -1.72 -17.04 -3.79
N SER A 159 -1.21 -16.22 -4.73
CA SER A 159 -1.16 -16.62 -6.14
C SER A 159 -0.07 -17.65 -6.40
N GLN A 160 1.07 -17.54 -5.70
CA GLN A 160 2.09 -18.58 -5.68
C GLN A 160 1.72 -19.59 -4.60
N GLN A 161 1.08 -20.68 -5.04
CA GLN A 161 0.48 -21.66 -4.13
C GLN A 161 1.42 -22.83 -3.80
N ASP A 162 2.35 -23.15 -4.71
CA ASP A 162 3.20 -24.33 -4.63
C ASP A 162 4.57 -24.04 -3.99
N VAL A 163 4.85 -22.77 -3.67
CA VAL A 163 6.10 -22.33 -3.06
C VAL A 163 5.87 -21.31 -1.95
N GLU A 164 6.80 -21.26 -1.01
CA GLU A 164 6.92 -20.22 0.01
C GLU A 164 8.39 -19.78 0.17
N LEU A 165 8.59 -18.59 0.73
CA LEU A 165 9.93 -18.04 0.94
C LEU A 165 10.33 -18.16 2.41
N HIS A 166 11.43 -18.85 2.70
CA HIS A 166 12.02 -18.91 4.04
C HIS A 166 13.01 -17.76 4.19
N ILE A 167 12.66 -16.77 5.01
CA ILE A 167 13.41 -15.50 5.07
C ILE A 167 14.85 -15.68 5.54
N GLN A 168 15.77 -14.91 4.97
CA GLN A 168 17.15 -14.74 5.44
C GLN A 168 17.38 -13.30 5.91
N GLN A 169 16.87 -12.30 5.18
CA GLN A 169 16.91 -10.89 5.56
C GLN A 169 15.75 -10.09 4.98
N ILE A 170 15.41 -8.97 5.62
CA ILE A 170 14.33 -8.07 5.20
C ILE A 170 14.65 -6.62 5.46
N TRP A 171 14.42 -5.79 4.45
CA TRP A 171 14.71 -4.37 4.52
C TRP A 171 13.49 -3.55 4.09
N VAL A 172 13.11 -2.56 4.89
CA VAL A 172 12.07 -1.60 4.52
C VAL A 172 12.69 -0.56 3.58
N VAL A 173 12.26 -0.56 2.32
CA VAL A 173 12.69 0.38 1.28
C VAL A 173 11.92 1.69 1.41
N SER A 174 10.62 1.60 1.71
CA SER A 174 9.74 2.75 1.90
C SER A 174 8.64 2.35 2.87
N ALA A 175 8.68 2.94 4.06
CA ALA A 175 7.68 2.71 5.09
C ALA A 175 6.36 3.41 4.70
N ALA A 176 5.25 2.69 4.81
CA ALA A 176 3.92 3.28 4.72
C ALA A 176 3.48 3.84 6.07
N GLU A 177 2.55 4.79 6.06
CA GLU A 177 1.90 5.22 7.30
C GLU A 177 1.10 4.06 7.92
N PRO A 178 1.15 3.87 9.26
CA PRO A 178 0.42 2.78 9.91
C PRO A 178 -1.11 2.85 9.73
N ARG A 179 -1.67 4.05 9.60
CA ARG A 179 -3.09 4.27 9.41
C ARG A 179 -3.37 4.57 7.94
N LEU A 180 -3.91 3.58 7.24
CA LEU A 180 -4.32 3.74 5.84
C LEU A 180 -5.76 4.30 5.77
N PRO A 181 -6.08 5.14 4.77
CA PRO A 181 -7.44 5.66 4.57
C PRO A 181 -8.41 4.58 4.05
N LEU A 182 -7.90 3.52 3.42
CA LEU A 182 -8.63 2.29 3.11
C LEU A 182 -7.71 1.07 3.21
N LEU A 183 -8.29 -0.09 3.51
CA LEU A 183 -7.58 -1.37 3.49
C LEU A 183 -7.79 -2.06 2.14
N ILE A 184 -6.72 -2.67 1.61
CA ILE A 184 -6.79 -3.38 0.33
C ILE A 184 -7.73 -4.58 0.41
N GLU A 185 -7.82 -5.25 1.56
CA GLU A 185 -8.73 -6.38 1.78
C GLU A 185 -10.19 -5.94 1.67
N ASP A 186 -10.58 -4.89 2.40
CA ASP A 186 -11.95 -4.35 2.38
C ASP A 186 -12.34 -3.83 0.99
N ALA A 187 -11.40 -3.18 0.28
CA ALA A 187 -11.64 -2.69 -1.08
C ALA A 187 -11.64 -3.79 -2.16
N SER A 188 -11.16 -4.99 -1.83
CA SER A 188 -11.17 -6.16 -2.73
C SER A 188 -12.36 -7.09 -2.49
N ARG A 189 -13.11 -6.88 -1.41
CA ARG A 189 -14.25 -7.72 -1.03
C ARG A 189 -15.44 -7.49 -1.98
N PRO A 190 -16.16 -8.55 -2.39
CA PRO A 190 -17.43 -8.41 -3.11
C PRO A 190 -18.48 -7.70 -2.25
N GLU A 191 -19.32 -6.87 -2.85
CA GLU A 191 -20.44 -6.20 -2.16
C GLU A 191 -21.49 -7.20 -1.64
N THR A 192 -21.48 -8.43 -2.15
CA THR A 192 -22.42 -9.50 -1.78
C THR A 192 -21.99 -10.31 -0.56
N GLU A 193 -20.81 -10.07 0.01
CA GLU A 193 -20.38 -10.76 1.24
C GLU A 193 -20.95 -10.06 2.49
N ASP A 194 -22.02 -10.64 3.03
CA ASP A 194 -22.67 -10.13 4.24
C ASP A 194 -21.76 -10.23 5.49
N GLY A 195 -21.75 -9.17 6.29
CA GLY A 195 -21.16 -9.16 7.63
C GLY A 195 -19.71 -8.71 7.74
N LEU A 196 -19.06 -8.32 6.63
CA LEU A 196 -17.70 -7.79 6.63
C LEU A 196 -17.64 -6.41 5.96
N ALA A 197 -16.68 -5.59 6.39
CA ALA A 197 -16.56 -4.21 5.90
C ALA A 197 -16.24 -4.18 4.39
N THR A 198 -16.92 -3.28 3.68
CA THR A 198 -16.67 -2.90 2.30
C THR A 198 -16.41 -1.40 2.22
N VAL A 199 -15.74 -0.93 1.16
CA VAL A 199 -15.42 0.49 0.96
C VAL A 199 -16.32 1.06 -0.13
N ASN A 200 -17.06 2.13 0.18
CA ASN A 200 -17.93 2.79 -0.80
C ASN A 200 -17.11 3.46 -1.92
N GLN A 201 -17.76 3.68 -3.07
CA GLN A 201 -17.11 4.18 -4.28
C GLN A 201 -16.41 5.53 -4.09
N ASP A 202 -17.04 6.49 -3.40
CA ASP A 202 -16.46 7.83 -3.20
C ASP A 202 -15.13 7.76 -2.44
N THR A 203 -15.07 7.02 -1.34
CA THR A 203 -13.81 6.84 -0.57
C THR A 203 -12.73 6.17 -1.42
N ARG A 204 -13.10 5.23 -2.30
CA ARG A 204 -12.16 4.57 -3.22
C ARG A 204 -11.61 5.55 -4.26
N LEU A 205 -12.44 6.45 -4.78
CA LEU A 205 -12.03 7.48 -5.75
C LEU A 205 -11.19 8.57 -5.10
N ASP A 206 -11.53 9.02 -3.89
CA ASP A 206 -10.71 9.97 -3.13
C ASP A 206 -9.32 9.40 -2.80
N ASN A 207 -9.22 8.08 -2.65
CA ASN A 207 -7.98 7.37 -2.35
C ASN A 207 -7.54 6.46 -3.50
N ARG A 208 -7.72 6.92 -4.75
CA ARG A 208 -7.55 6.11 -5.96
C ARG A 208 -6.18 5.43 -6.06
N VAL A 209 -5.12 6.05 -5.54
CA VAL A 209 -3.76 5.47 -5.53
C VAL A 209 -3.70 4.13 -4.78
N LEU A 210 -4.45 3.97 -3.70
CA LEU A 210 -4.55 2.70 -2.97
C LEU A 210 -5.52 1.76 -3.64
N ASP A 211 -6.69 2.25 -4.05
CA ASP A 211 -7.72 1.42 -4.70
C ASP A 211 -7.21 0.78 -6.01
N LEU A 212 -6.38 1.48 -6.79
CA LEU A 212 -5.73 0.93 -7.98
C LEU A 212 -4.81 -0.26 -7.69
N ARG A 213 -4.46 -0.52 -6.42
CA ARG A 213 -3.63 -1.66 -6.04
C ARG A 213 -4.44 -2.94 -5.85
N THR A 214 -5.77 -2.89 -5.80
CA THR A 214 -6.59 -4.12 -5.72
C THR A 214 -6.40 -4.96 -6.98
N VAL A 215 -6.50 -6.28 -6.86
CA VAL A 215 -6.32 -7.21 -7.99
C VAL A 215 -7.34 -6.91 -9.10
N THR A 216 -8.57 -6.57 -8.72
CA THR A 216 -9.64 -6.19 -9.62
C THR A 216 -9.28 -4.96 -10.44
N ASN A 217 -8.90 -3.84 -9.81
CA ASN A 217 -8.52 -2.63 -10.56
C ASN A 217 -7.26 -2.86 -11.40
N GLN A 218 -6.25 -3.55 -10.87
CA GLN A 218 -5.06 -3.93 -11.64
C GLN A 218 -5.45 -4.71 -12.92
N SER A 219 -6.48 -5.56 -12.85
CA SER A 219 -6.95 -6.33 -14.00
C SER A 219 -7.78 -5.48 -14.96
N ILE A 220 -8.69 -4.64 -14.46
CA ILE A 220 -9.52 -3.73 -15.27
C ILE A 220 -8.66 -2.84 -16.16
N PHE A 221 -7.65 -2.15 -15.59
CA PHE A 221 -6.81 -1.23 -16.38
C PHE A 221 -5.89 -1.95 -17.37
N ARG A 222 -5.49 -3.19 -17.09
CA ARG A 222 -4.75 -4.00 -18.07
C ARG A 222 -5.64 -4.44 -19.22
N LEU A 223 -6.91 -4.74 -18.95
CA LEU A 223 -7.90 -5.05 -19.97
C LEU A 223 -8.19 -3.81 -20.82
N GLU A 224 -8.40 -2.64 -20.19
CA GLU A 224 -8.56 -1.36 -20.88
C GLU A 224 -7.39 -1.04 -21.81
N ALA A 225 -6.15 -1.22 -21.33
CA ALA A 225 -4.95 -1.07 -22.16
C ALA A 225 -4.96 -2.06 -23.34
N GLY A 226 -5.41 -3.29 -23.12
CA GLY A 226 -5.59 -4.30 -24.15
C GLY A 226 -6.63 -3.90 -25.21
N VAL A 227 -7.75 -3.29 -24.81
CA VAL A 227 -8.78 -2.78 -25.74
C VAL A 227 -8.19 -1.70 -26.64
N CYS A 228 -7.50 -0.71 -26.08
CA CYS A 228 -6.85 0.34 -26.85
C CYS A 228 -5.81 -0.21 -27.82
N ARG A 229 -5.02 -1.22 -27.39
CA ARG A 229 -4.06 -1.89 -28.27
C ARG A 229 -4.76 -2.62 -29.42
N LEU A 230 -5.75 -3.46 -29.12
CA LEU A 230 -6.47 -4.23 -30.15
C LEU A 230 -7.18 -3.32 -31.17
N PHE A 231 -7.73 -2.20 -30.72
CA PHE A 231 -8.30 -1.18 -31.59
C PHE A 231 -7.25 -0.61 -32.56
N ARG A 232 -6.06 -0.23 -32.06
CA ARG A 232 -4.97 0.26 -32.91
C ARG A 232 -4.48 -0.80 -33.88
N ASP A 233 -4.20 -2.01 -33.38
CA ASP A 233 -3.67 -3.13 -34.16
C ASP A 233 -4.62 -3.43 -35.34
N TYR A 234 -5.92 -3.58 -35.06
CA TYR A 234 -6.93 -3.85 -36.09
C TYR A 234 -7.02 -2.75 -37.15
N LEU A 235 -7.05 -1.48 -36.75
CA LEU A 235 -7.17 -0.37 -37.70
C LEU A 235 -5.88 -0.16 -38.50
N THR A 236 -4.72 -0.38 -37.89
CA THR A 236 -3.42 -0.33 -38.56
C THR A 236 -3.34 -1.42 -39.63
N GLU A 237 -3.79 -2.64 -39.34
CA GLU A 237 -3.88 -3.74 -40.33
C GLU A 237 -4.83 -3.41 -41.50
N LYS A 238 -5.85 -2.57 -41.27
CA LYS A 238 -6.75 -2.06 -42.31
C LYS A 238 -6.22 -0.80 -43.01
N GLY A 239 -4.98 -0.41 -42.73
CA GLY A 239 -4.32 0.74 -43.34
C GLY A 239 -4.96 2.07 -42.95
N PHE A 240 -5.46 2.20 -41.73
CA PHE A 240 -5.80 3.50 -41.15
C PHE A 240 -4.54 4.20 -40.61
N VAL A 241 -4.56 5.53 -40.60
CA VAL A 241 -3.51 6.38 -40.06
C VAL A 241 -3.94 6.93 -38.70
N GLU A 242 -3.11 6.77 -37.67
CA GLU A 242 -3.33 7.40 -36.37
C GLU A 242 -3.04 8.91 -36.45
N ILE A 243 -4.01 9.73 -36.08
CA ILE A 243 -3.88 11.19 -36.04
C ILE A 243 -3.98 11.71 -34.60
N HIS A 244 -3.30 12.84 -34.34
CA HIS A 244 -3.35 13.54 -33.06
C HIS A 244 -3.97 14.93 -33.28
N THR A 245 -5.17 15.13 -32.75
CA THR A 245 -5.93 16.37 -32.96
C THR A 245 -5.79 17.31 -31.77
N PRO A 246 -5.83 18.64 -31.96
CA PRO A 246 -5.82 19.57 -30.84
C PRO A 246 -7.11 19.43 -30.02
N LYS A 247 -6.98 19.59 -28.69
CA LYS A 247 -8.09 19.50 -27.73
C LYS A 247 -8.55 20.86 -27.23
N ILE A 248 -7.81 21.91 -27.57
CA ILE A 248 -8.13 23.31 -27.32
C ILE A 248 -8.46 23.94 -28.68
N ILE A 249 -9.65 24.52 -28.78
CA ILE A 249 -10.20 25.08 -30.02
C ILE A 249 -10.62 26.54 -29.81
N PRO A 250 -10.51 27.40 -30.84
CA PRO A 250 -10.76 28.83 -30.68
C PRO A 250 -12.24 29.19 -30.48
N ALA A 251 -13.15 28.28 -30.85
CA ALA A 251 -14.60 28.47 -30.74
C ALA A 251 -15.27 27.16 -30.36
N ALA A 252 -16.46 27.24 -29.77
CA ALA A 252 -17.30 26.07 -29.51
C ALA A 252 -17.62 25.32 -30.81
N SER A 253 -17.21 24.06 -30.92
CA SER A 253 -17.35 23.26 -32.16
C SER A 253 -18.73 22.63 -32.35
N GLU A 254 -19.55 22.51 -31.29
CA GLU A 254 -20.84 21.83 -31.33
C GLU A 254 -21.88 22.63 -30.52
N GLY A 255 -23.03 22.94 -31.12
CA GLY A 255 -24.12 23.67 -30.46
C GLY A 255 -25.00 22.73 -29.64
N GLY A 256 -25.21 23.02 -28.36
CA GLY A 256 -26.19 22.32 -27.50
C GLY A 256 -25.66 21.72 -26.20
N ALA A 257 -24.34 21.70 -25.99
CA ALA A 257 -23.73 21.21 -24.76
C ALA A 257 -22.96 22.31 -24.02
N ASN A 258 -22.84 22.15 -22.69
CA ASN A 258 -22.03 23.05 -21.86
C ASN A 258 -20.57 22.96 -22.33
N VAL A 259 -20.03 24.08 -22.83
CA VAL A 259 -18.64 24.16 -23.29
C VAL A 259 -17.72 24.55 -22.13
N PHE A 260 -16.56 23.90 -22.05
CA PHE A 260 -15.52 24.29 -21.11
C PHE A 260 -14.66 25.39 -21.71
N GLU A 261 -14.89 26.63 -21.28
CA GLU A 261 -14.04 27.77 -21.61
C GLU A 261 -12.75 27.70 -20.79
N VAL A 262 -11.62 27.91 -21.47
CA VAL A 262 -10.29 28.03 -20.87
C VAL A 262 -9.67 29.37 -21.24
N THR A 263 -9.02 30.01 -20.27
CA THR A 263 -8.23 31.20 -20.53
C THR A 263 -7.01 30.82 -21.36
N TYR A 264 -6.90 31.39 -22.56
CA TYR A 264 -5.80 31.15 -23.48
C TYR A 264 -5.08 32.46 -23.76
N PHE A 265 -4.06 32.74 -22.95
CA PHE A 265 -3.37 34.04 -22.90
C PHE A 265 -4.36 35.19 -22.66
N LYS A 266 -4.46 36.14 -23.59
CA LYS A 266 -5.39 37.28 -23.55
C LYS A 266 -6.71 37.00 -24.25
N THR A 267 -6.93 35.75 -24.67
CA THR A 267 -8.11 35.30 -25.42
C THR A 267 -8.78 34.13 -24.72
N LYS A 268 -9.96 33.75 -25.22
CA LYS A 268 -10.68 32.57 -24.77
C LYS A 268 -10.43 31.44 -25.76
N ALA A 269 -10.34 30.23 -25.24
CA ALA A 269 -10.42 29.02 -26.03
C ALA A 269 -11.36 28.04 -25.33
N TYR A 270 -11.65 26.91 -25.97
CA TYR A 270 -12.62 25.94 -25.51
C TYR A 270 -12.04 24.54 -25.60
N LEU A 271 -12.45 23.63 -24.71
CA LEU A 271 -12.13 22.22 -24.89
C LEU A 271 -13.02 21.62 -25.98
N ALA A 272 -12.40 20.91 -26.92
CA ALA A 272 -13.12 20.16 -27.95
C ALA A 272 -13.94 19.04 -27.29
N GLN A 273 -15.21 18.92 -27.66
CA GLN A 273 -16.08 17.85 -27.17
C GLN A 273 -15.78 16.52 -27.84
N SER A 274 -15.38 16.57 -29.11
CA SER A 274 -15.00 15.42 -29.91
C SER A 274 -13.96 15.82 -30.97
N PRO A 275 -13.18 14.88 -31.51
CA PRO A 275 -12.26 15.17 -32.62
C PRO A 275 -12.96 15.17 -33.99
N GLN A 276 -14.29 15.28 -34.04
CA GLN A 276 -15.09 15.05 -35.26
C GLN A 276 -14.64 15.92 -36.44
N LEU A 277 -14.55 17.24 -36.23
CA LEU A 277 -14.17 18.19 -37.28
C LEU A 277 -12.75 17.89 -37.82
N TYR A 278 -11.79 17.63 -36.93
CA TYR A 278 -10.41 17.35 -37.32
C TYR A 278 -10.26 16.02 -38.07
N LYS A 279 -11.05 14.99 -37.73
CA LYS A 279 -11.11 13.74 -38.51
C LYS A 279 -11.60 14.01 -39.93
N GLN A 280 -12.68 14.78 -40.09
CA GLN A 280 -13.22 15.15 -41.41
C GLN A 280 -12.21 15.98 -42.23
N MET A 281 -11.58 16.97 -41.60
CA MET A 281 -10.53 17.77 -42.23
C MET A 281 -9.35 16.91 -42.69
N SER A 282 -8.97 15.87 -41.92
CA SER A 282 -7.91 14.94 -42.30
C SER A 282 -8.29 14.15 -43.56
N VAL A 283 -9.54 13.68 -43.66
CA VAL A 283 -10.03 13.02 -44.88
C VAL A 283 -10.01 13.98 -46.07
N CYS A 284 -10.43 15.24 -45.88
CA CYS A 284 -10.32 16.26 -46.93
C CYS A 284 -8.86 16.57 -47.33
N ALA A 285 -7.91 16.31 -46.44
CA ALA A 285 -6.47 16.42 -46.67
C ALA A 285 -5.84 15.11 -47.16
N GLU A 286 -6.62 14.25 -47.81
CA GLU A 286 -6.20 12.99 -48.44
C GLU A 286 -5.78 11.86 -47.47
N PHE A 287 -6.00 12.02 -46.16
CA PHE A 287 -5.90 10.90 -45.23
C PHE A 287 -7.17 10.03 -45.33
N ASP A 288 -7.22 9.15 -46.33
CA ASP A 288 -8.34 8.26 -46.69
C ASP A 288 -9.02 7.62 -45.46
N ARG A 289 -8.23 7.05 -44.55
CA ARG A 289 -8.71 6.37 -43.34
C ARG A 289 -7.93 6.83 -42.12
N VAL A 290 -8.61 7.38 -41.12
CA VAL A 290 -7.99 7.91 -39.90
C VAL A 290 -8.64 7.40 -38.63
N TYR A 291 -7.85 7.28 -37.56
CA TYR A 291 -8.35 7.09 -36.20
C TYR A 291 -7.57 7.94 -35.20
N THR A 292 -8.13 8.14 -34.01
CA THR A 292 -7.44 8.83 -32.92
C THR A 292 -7.88 8.25 -31.57
N ILE A 293 -6.96 8.13 -30.63
CA ILE A 293 -7.24 7.77 -29.24
C ILE A 293 -6.70 8.89 -28.36
N GLY A 294 -7.58 9.59 -27.66
CA GLY A 294 -7.22 10.66 -26.75
C GLY A 294 -8.43 11.28 -26.08
N SER A 295 -8.18 12.18 -25.14
CA SER A 295 -9.18 13.06 -24.55
C SER A 295 -9.76 14.04 -25.56
#